data_AF-A0A8H6UV37-F1
#
_entry.id   AF-A0A8H6UV37-F1
#
_cell.length_a   1.000
_cell.length_b   1.000
_cell.length_c   1.000
_cell.angle_alpha   90.00
_cell.angle_beta   90.00
_cell.angle_gamma   90.00
#
_symmetry.space_group_name_H-M   'P 1'
#
loop_
_entity.id
_entity.type
_entity.pdbx_description
1 polymer ?
#
loop_
_entity_poly.entity_id
_entity_poly.type
_entity_poly.pdbx_seq_one_letter_code
_entity_poly.pdbx_strand_id
1 'polypeptide(L)'
;MFSPPIDAPAMQQLTCHHDAPPDRYHTCVNSHHAAYSENNLPPLLFRLEAPEPNDLPPLRNLVENGQVVKGHDGRPLRAFPFLPRYISVRPAAWLLEYWMRTDPRLTYRDIKARMVVPAAQRPRENSLNMRRERQCRTPLALSCWTSHCRTVGKVEVERVARWSLDQIRYNTTMEIEYRKGAGDQRTAVRLRSRTLAGGAAAYYPLDLFLDGEELHVPSQRIREALSLFWQLSERASRLRLGSWRLLPAEELPDAWRRGTQRGNMGEEGDVEAGSRLSDTV
;
A
#
# COMPACT_ATOMS: atom_id res chain seq x y z
N MET A 1 36.91 26.89 -1.50
CA MET A 1 37.07 26.07 -0.29
C MET A 1 36.48 24.72 -0.58
N PHE A 2 37.34 23.69 -0.63
CA PHE A 2 36.96 22.32 -0.94
C PHE A 2 36.41 21.67 0.33
N SER A 3 35.17 21.21 0.29
CA SER A 3 34.62 20.33 1.34
C SER A 3 35.30 18.97 1.26
N PRO A 4 35.66 18.34 2.39
CA PRO A 4 36.25 17.01 2.37
C PRO A 4 35.22 15.98 1.92
N PRO A 5 35.66 14.86 1.29
CA PRO A 5 34.79 13.75 1.00
C PRO A 5 34.29 13.15 2.32
N ILE A 6 32.97 13.07 2.47
CA ILE A 6 32.34 12.27 3.52
C ILE A 6 32.58 10.82 3.11
N ASP A 7 33.47 10.13 3.83
CA ASP A 7 33.63 8.68 3.71
C ASP A 7 32.26 8.05 3.99
N ALA A 8 31.67 7.48 2.93
CA ALA A 8 30.47 6.67 3.06
C ALA A 8 30.84 5.49 3.98
N PRO A 9 30.13 5.27 5.11
CA PRO A 9 30.36 4.07 5.89
C PRO A 9 30.13 2.88 4.96
N ALA A 10 31.10 1.97 4.92
CA ALA A 10 31.02 0.74 4.16
C ALA A 10 29.69 0.05 4.45
N MET A 11 28.72 0.21 3.54
CA MET A 11 27.48 -0.53 3.57
C MET A 11 27.88 -1.98 3.29
N GLN A 12 28.17 -2.73 4.36
CA GLN A 12 28.15 -4.19 4.30
C GLN A 12 26.81 -4.52 3.64
N GLN A 13 26.86 -5.03 2.42
CA GLN A 13 25.68 -5.53 1.74
C GLN A 13 25.06 -6.55 2.69
N LEU A 14 23.92 -6.22 3.29
CA LEU A 14 23.13 -7.14 4.09
C LEU A 14 22.56 -8.19 3.15
N THR A 15 23.41 -9.15 2.76
CA THR A 15 23.06 -10.25 1.89
C THR A 15 22.58 -11.40 2.75
N CYS A 16 21.33 -11.82 2.49
CA CYS A 16 20.82 -13.05 3.05
C CYS A 16 21.31 -14.20 2.16
N HIS A 17 22.33 -14.93 2.61
CA HIS A 17 22.86 -16.09 1.90
C HIS A 17 22.09 -17.34 2.30
N HIS A 18 21.67 -18.12 1.30
CA HIS A 18 20.89 -19.33 1.48
C HIS A 18 21.37 -20.43 0.53
N ASP A 19 21.86 -21.53 1.10
CA ASP A 19 22.18 -22.75 0.34
C ASP A 19 20.94 -23.61 0.07
N ALA A 20 19.88 -23.41 0.86
CA ALA A 20 18.57 -24.04 0.72
C ALA A 20 17.46 -23.03 1.05
N PRO A 21 16.21 -23.24 0.58
CA PRO A 21 15.09 -22.39 0.94
C PRO A 21 14.94 -22.27 2.48
N PRO A 22 14.80 -21.04 3.02
CA PRO A 22 14.67 -20.83 4.46
C PRO A 22 13.30 -21.28 4.98
N ASP A 23 13.04 -21.07 6.28
CA ASP A 23 11.74 -21.37 6.87
C ASP A 23 10.61 -20.51 6.29
N ARG A 24 9.36 -20.99 6.43
CA ARG A 24 8.16 -20.34 5.85
C ARG A 24 7.87 -18.93 6.37
N TYR A 25 8.46 -18.53 7.50
CA TYR A 25 8.26 -17.23 8.13
C TYR A 25 9.42 -16.26 7.86
N HIS A 26 10.47 -16.71 7.17
CA HIS A 26 11.60 -15.89 6.78
C HIS A 26 11.27 -14.92 5.64
N THR A 27 11.68 -13.66 5.77
CA THR A 27 11.78 -12.70 4.65
C THR A 27 13.21 -12.23 4.56
N CYS A 28 13.86 -12.40 3.40
CA CYS A 28 15.25 -11.97 3.26
C CYS A 28 15.38 -10.46 3.45
N VAL A 29 16.52 -10.05 4.01
CA VAL A 29 16.91 -8.63 4.03
C VAL A 29 17.15 -8.17 2.59
N ASN A 30 16.76 -6.94 2.27
CA ASN A 30 17.02 -6.29 1.00
C ASN A 30 17.43 -4.83 1.26
N SER A 31 18.51 -4.38 0.62
CA SER A 31 19.12 -3.06 0.86
C SER A 31 18.15 -1.89 0.65
N HIS A 32 17.17 -2.01 -0.24
CA HIS A 32 16.19 -0.95 -0.51
C HIS A 32 15.32 -0.61 0.70
N HIS A 33 15.15 -1.54 1.65
CA HIS A 33 14.30 -1.35 2.81
C HIS A 33 14.89 -1.90 4.12
N ALA A 34 16.18 -2.21 4.15
CA ALA A 34 16.86 -2.76 5.33
C ALA A 34 16.90 -1.77 6.52
N ALA A 35 16.92 -0.46 6.25
CA ALA A 35 16.91 0.58 7.27
C ALA A 35 15.52 0.85 7.88
N TYR A 36 14.46 0.28 7.29
CA TYR A 36 13.09 0.56 7.69
C TYR A 36 12.52 -0.53 8.61
N SER A 37 11.58 -0.12 9.46
CA SER A 37 10.86 -0.98 10.40
C SER A 37 9.50 -0.36 10.75
N GLU A 38 8.71 -1.02 11.60
CA GLU A 38 7.46 -0.45 12.13
C GLU A 38 7.66 0.83 12.95
N ASN A 39 8.89 1.05 13.44
CA ASN A 39 9.31 2.25 14.17
C ASN A 39 9.95 3.31 13.28
N ASN A 40 10.36 2.95 12.06
CA ASN A 40 10.99 3.85 11.09
C ASN A 40 10.47 3.50 9.70
N LEU A 41 9.31 4.05 9.34
CA LEU A 41 8.62 3.69 8.10
C LEU A 41 9.22 4.42 6.89
N PRO A 42 9.23 3.79 5.70
CA PRO A 42 9.69 4.46 4.48
C PRO A 42 8.81 5.67 4.15
N PRO A 43 9.38 6.83 3.78
CA PRO A 43 8.61 8.02 3.44
C PRO A 43 7.58 7.78 2.33
N LEU A 44 7.92 6.92 1.35
CA LEU A 44 7.06 6.53 0.24
C LEU A 44 5.67 6.03 0.67
N LEU A 45 5.55 5.43 1.86
CA LEU A 45 4.25 4.98 2.38
C LEU A 45 3.27 6.14 2.53
N PHE A 46 3.77 7.33 2.86
CA PHE A 46 2.92 8.44 3.24
C PHE A 46 2.45 9.30 2.07
N ARG A 47 2.95 9.05 0.86
CA ARG A 47 2.58 9.80 -0.33
C ARG A 47 1.13 9.51 -0.75
N LEU A 48 0.33 10.54 -0.99
CA LEU A 48 -1.09 10.39 -1.32
C LEU A 48 -1.28 9.81 -2.73
N GLU A 49 -0.57 10.33 -3.72
CA GLU A 49 -0.73 9.90 -5.11
C GLU A 49 0.58 9.40 -5.68
N ALA A 50 0.53 8.32 -6.44
CA ALA A 50 1.72 7.81 -7.11
C ALA A 50 2.31 8.89 -8.02
N PRO A 51 3.65 8.98 -8.15
CA PRO A 51 4.22 9.74 -9.26
C PRO A 51 3.73 9.14 -10.57
N GLU A 52 3.65 9.97 -11.61
CA GLU A 52 3.37 9.48 -12.96
C GLU A 52 4.40 8.39 -13.33
N PRO A 53 3.96 7.25 -13.86
CA PRO A 53 4.84 6.14 -14.17
C PRO A 53 5.70 6.50 -15.39
N ASN A 54 6.81 7.21 -15.15
CA ASN A 54 7.77 7.56 -16.19
C ASN A 54 8.68 6.37 -16.51
N ASP A 55 8.81 6.05 -17.81
CA ASP A 55 9.88 5.27 -18.45
C ASP A 55 10.52 4.14 -17.62
N LEU A 56 9.68 3.32 -16.99
CA LEU A 56 10.19 2.19 -16.22
C LEU A 56 10.90 1.21 -17.17
N PRO A 57 12.16 0.81 -16.88
CA PRO A 57 12.90 -0.10 -17.74
C PRO A 57 12.15 -1.43 -17.87
N PRO A 58 12.30 -2.15 -19.00
CA PRO A 58 11.66 -3.45 -19.20
C PRO A 58 11.95 -4.40 -18.04
N LEU A 59 10.90 -4.96 -17.47
CA LEU A 59 11.00 -5.86 -16.34
C LEU A 59 11.52 -7.23 -16.83
N ARG A 60 12.72 -7.60 -16.39
CA ARG A 60 13.38 -8.85 -16.77
C ARG A 60 13.06 -9.98 -15.79
N ASN A 61 13.42 -11.21 -16.15
CA ASN A 61 13.41 -12.33 -15.22
C ASN A 61 14.61 -12.23 -14.26
N LEU A 62 14.43 -12.72 -13.04
CA LEU A 62 15.47 -12.86 -12.04
C LEU A 62 16.45 -13.95 -12.50
N VAL A 63 17.73 -13.61 -12.52
CA VAL A 63 18.82 -14.51 -12.89
C VAL A 63 19.78 -14.61 -11.71
N GLU A 64 20.05 -15.83 -11.26
CA GLU A 64 21.02 -16.16 -10.21
C GLU A 64 21.97 -17.22 -10.79
N ASN A 65 23.28 -17.03 -10.65
CA ASN A 65 24.31 -17.95 -11.18
C ASN A 65 24.13 -18.29 -12.67
N GLY A 66 23.74 -17.29 -13.47
CA GLY A 66 23.51 -17.44 -14.92
C GLY A 66 22.23 -18.18 -15.30
N GLN A 67 21.38 -18.55 -14.34
CA GLN A 67 20.14 -19.29 -14.57
C GLN A 67 18.90 -18.49 -14.19
N VAL A 68 17.83 -18.63 -14.97
CA VAL A 68 16.54 -18.01 -14.65
C VAL A 68 15.94 -18.70 -13.44
N VAL A 69 15.73 -17.91 -12.39
CA VAL A 69 15.11 -18.40 -11.16
C VAL A 69 13.63 -18.62 -11.39
N LYS A 70 13.15 -19.80 -11.01
CA LYS A 70 11.74 -20.18 -11.11
C LYS A 70 11.09 -20.20 -9.73
N GLY A 71 9.83 -19.80 -9.68
CA GLY A 71 8.98 -20.02 -8.52
C GLY A 71 8.55 -21.48 -8.43
N HIS A 72 7.83 -21.82 -7.35
CA HIS A 72 7.30 -23.17 -7.13
C HIS A 72 6.31 -23.63 -8.22
N ASP A 73 5.67 -22.70 -8.93
CA ASP A 73 4.78 -23.01 -10.06
C ASP A 73 5.56 -23.25 -11.38
N GLY A 74 6.89 -23.31 -11.32
CA GLY A 74 7.78 -23.48 -12.46
C GLY A 74 7.92 -22.22 -13.33
N ARG A 75 7.25 -21.12 -12.96
CA ARG A 75 7.27 -19.89 -13.75
C ARG A 75 8.47 -19.01 -13.36
N PRO A 76 9.10 -18.31 -14.31
CA PRO A 76 10.18 -17.37 -14.01
C PRO A 76 9.75 -16.30 -13.01
N LEU A 77 10.61 -16.03 -12.03
CA LEU A 77 10.43 -14.89 -11.13
C LEU A 77 10.80 -13.60 -11.87
N ARG A 78 9.99 -12.55 -11.76
CA ARG A 78 10.32 -11.22 -12.29
C ARG A 78 11.32 -10.52 -11.37
N ALA A 79 12.32 -9.84 -11.92
CA ALA A 79 13.38 -9.16 -11.19
C ALA A 79 12.93 -7.79 -10.70
N PHE A 80 12.45 -7.71 -9.46
CA PHE A 80 12.21 -6.46 -8.76
C PHE A 80 13.38 -6.23 -7.78
N PRO A 81 14.26 -5.23 -8.00
CA PRO A 81 15.45 -5.01 -7.17
C PRO A 81 15.16 -4.81 -5.68
N PHE A 82 14.02 -4.21 -5.36
CA PHE A 82 13.57 -3.94 -4.00
C PHE A 82 12.81 -5.09 -3.34
N LEU A 83 12.54 -6.18 -4.07
CA LEU A 83 11.75 -7.30 -3.59
C LEU A 83 12.69 -8.42 -3.11
N PRO A 84 12.57 -8.90 -1.86
CA PRO A 84 13.42 -9.97 -1.34
C PRO A 84 13.36 -11.26 -2.16
N ARG A 85 14.42 -12.07 -2.07
CA ARG A 85 14.49 -13.38 -2.74
C ARG A 85 13.48 -14.39 -2.19
N TYR A 86 13.35 -14.45 -0.87
CA TYR A 86 12.34 -15.24 -0.15
C TYR A 86 11.48 -14.33 0.71
N ILE A 87 10.18 -14.59 0.72
CA ILE A 87 9.19 -13.80 1.45
C ILE A 87 8.38 -14.73 2.35
N SER A 88 8.20 -14.30 3.60
CA SER A 88 7.39 -14.97 4.60
C SER A 88 5.96 -15.16 4.11
N VAL A 89 5.31 -16.25 4.52
CA VAL A 89 3.86 -16.42 4.30
C VAL A 89 3.01 -15.44 5.13
N ARG A 90 3.63 -14.73 6.08
CA ARG A 90 3.02 -13.66 6.89
C ARG A 90 3.91 -12.41 6.88
N PRO A 91 4.14 -11.79 5.71
CA PRO A 91 5.01 -10.62 5.64
C PRO A 91 4.39 -9.44 6.41
N ALA A 92 5.24 -8.54 6.90
CA ALA A 92 4.80 -7.34 7.58
C ALA A 92 3.93 -6.47 6.65
N ALA A 93 2.87 -5.88 7.20
CA ALA A 93 1.86 -5.16 6.40
C ALA A 93 2.43 -3.90 5.75
N TRP A 94 3.29 -3.17 6.47
CA TRP A 94 3.97 -1.98 5.95
C TRP A 94 4.93 -2.33 4.81
N LEU A 95 5.56 -3.50 4.87
CA LEU A 95 6.52 -3.95 3.87
C LEU A 95 5.79 -4.36 2.57
N LEU A 96 4.65 -5.06 2.70
CA LEU A 96 3.75 -5.30 1.57
C LEU A 96 3.27 -4.00 0.92
N GLU A 97 2.91 -3.00 1.74
CA GLU A 97 2.47 -1.69 1.23
C GLU A 97 3.61 -0.97 0.50
N TYR A 98 4.82 -1.00 1.08
CA TYR A 98 6.02 -0.41 0.49
C TYR A 98 6.29 -1.01 -0.90
N TRP A 99 6.42 -2.34 -1.01
CA TRP A 99 6.71 -2.98 -2.29
C TRP A 99 5.67 -2.64 -3.36
N MET A 100 4.39 -2.63 -2.99
CA MET A 100 3.28 -2.33 -3.90
C MET A 100 3.19 -0.85 -4.28
N ARG A 101 3.89 0.03 -3.57
CA ARG A 101 4.07 1.45 -3.91
C ARG A 101 5.37 1.71 -4.66
N THR A 102 6.35 0.82 -4.57
CA THR A 102 7.66 1.02 -5.24
C THR A 102 7.57 0.85 -6.76
N ASP A 103 6.79 -0.10 -7.26
CA ASP A 103 6.61 -0.31 -8.70
C ASP A 103 5.16 -0.73 -9.00
N PRO A 104 4.41 0.04 -9.83
CA PRO A 104 3.01 -0.25 -10.13
C PRO A 104 2.79 -1.57 -10.88
N ARG A 105 3.84 -2.18 -11.45
CA ARG A 105 3.78 -3.46 -12.16
C ARG A 105 3.82 -4.66 -11.21
N LEU A 106 4.14 -4.45 -9.93
CA LEU A 106 4.17 -5.51 -8.91
C LEU A 106 2.76 -5.99 -8.59
N THR A 107 2.59 -7.31 -8.50
CA THR A 107 1.33 -7.94 -8.10
C THR A 107 1.52 -8.87 -6.90
N TYR A 108 0.43 -9.26 -6.24
CA TYR A 108 0.49 -10.29 -5.20
C TYR A 108 1.03 -11.62 -5.70
N ARG A 109 0.90 -11.91 -7.00
CA ARG A 109 1.46 -13.12 -7.60
C ARG A 109 2.99 -13.15 -7.50
N ASP A 110 3.66 -12.01 -7.70
CA ASP A 110 5.13 -11.93 -7.61
C ASP A 110 5.64 -12.11 -6.19
N ILE A 111 4.89 -11.57 -5.22
CA ILE A 111 5.15 -11.72 -3.79
C ILE A 111 4.96 -13.19 -3.40
N LYS A 112 3.84 -13.80 -3.80
CA LYS A 112 3.52 -15.21 -3.50
C LYS A 112 4.48 -16.19 -4.18
N ALA A 113 5.00 -15.86 -5.36
CA ALA A 113 5.96 -16.72 -6.07
C ALA A 113 7.29 -16.89 -5.31
N ARG A 114 7.58 -15.98 -4.35
CA ARG A 114 8.75 -16.00 -3.47
C ARG A 114 8.50 -16.66 -2.11
N MET A 115 7.29 -17.18 -1.88
CA MET A 115 6.97 -17.93 -0.66
C MET A 115 7.36 -19.40 -0.86
N VAL A 116 8.21 -19.91 0.02
CA VAL A 116 8.80 -21.27 -0.05
C VAL A 116 7.81 -22.41 0.19
N VAL A 117 6.57 -22.11 0.58
CA VAL A 117 5.54 -23.12 0.85
C VAL A 117 4.77 -23.53 -0.42
N PRO A 118 4.17 -24.75 -0.43
CA PRO A 118 3.26 -25.18 -1.47
C PRO A 118 2.07 -24.24 -1.67
N ALA A 119 1.51 -24.21 -2.88
CA ALA A 119 0.44 -23.28 -3.25
C ALA A 119 -0.77 -23.30 -2.30
N ALA A 120 -1.16 -24.50 -1.81
CA ALA A 120 -2.28 -24.68 -0.88
C ALA A 120 -2.07 -24.01 0.50
N GLN A 121 -0.82 -23.77 0.90
CA GLN A 121 -0.49 -23.14 2.19
C GLN A 121 -0.23 -21.63 2.08
N ARG A 122 -0.26 -21.07 0.86
CA ARG A 122 -0.04 -19.64 0.64
C ARG A 122 -1.27 -18.83 1.02
N PRO A 123 -1.11 -17.63 1.58
CA PRO A 123 -2.23 -16.73 1.80
C PRO A 123 -2.95 -16.41 0.48
N ARG A 124 -4.28 -16.29 0.56
CA ARG A 124 -5.09 -15.74 -0.54
C ARG A 124 -4.69 -14.27 -0.74
N GLU A 125 -4.84 -13.76 -1.97
CA GLU A 125 -4.49 -12.37 -2.28
C GLU A 125 -5.32 -11.38 -1.46
N ASN A 126 -6.62 -11.68 -1.29
CA ASN A 126 -7.49 -10.90 -0.42
C ASN A 126 -6.99 -10.88 1.04
N SER A 127 -6.39 -11.98 1.54
CA SER A 127 -5.80 -12.00 2.89
C SER A 127 -4.61 -11.06 3.01
N LEU A 128 -3.77 -10.95 1.97
CA LEU A 128 -2.66 -9.99 1.93
C LEU A 128 -3.17 -8.54 1.81
N ASN A 129 -4.20 -8.30 0.98
CA ASN A 129 -4.82 -6.99 0.84
C ASN A 129 -5.48 -6.51 2.14
N MET A 130 -6.28 -7.36 2.77
CA MET A 130 -6.92 -7.04 4.05
C MET A 130 -5.91 -6.86 5.18
N ARG A 131 -4.76 -7.53 5.13
CA ARG A 131 -3.66 -7.29 6.06
C ARG A 131 -3.08 -5.88 5.87
N ARG A 132 -2.74 -5.48 4.64
CA ARG A 132 -2.30 -4.11 4.33
C ARG A 132 -3.33 -3.08 4.79
N GLU A 133 -4.60 -3.36 4.55
CA GLU A 133 -5.70 -2.48 4.92
C GLU A 133 -5.76 -2.23 6.43
N ARG A 134 -5.77 -3.32 7.22
CA ARG A 134 -5.99 -3.26 8.67
C ARG A 134 -4.76 -2.84 9.45
N GLN A 135 -3.57 -3.27 9.03
CA GLN A 135 -2.34 -3.13 9.80
C GLN A 135 -1.40 -2.02 9.28
N CYS A 136 -1.69 -1.41 8.12
CA CYS A 136 -0.85 -0.35 7.56
C CYS A 136 -1.69 0.84 7.09
N ARG A 137 -2.59 0.65 6.13
CA ARG A 137 -3.34 1.76 5.52
C ARG A 137 -4.30 2.44 6.47
N THR A 138 -5.10 1.69 7.22
CA THR A 138 -6.07 2.28 8.16
C THR A 138 -5.39 3.04 9.31
N PRO A 139 -4.38 2.47 10.00
CA PRO A 139 -3.67 3.19 11.07
C PRO A 139 -2.95 4.45 10.60
N LEU A 140 -2.37 4.42 9.39
CA LEU A 140 -1.60 5.53 8.85
C LEU A 140 -2.42 6.47 7.94
N ALA A 141 -3.72 6.17 7.76
CA ALA A 141 -4.62 6.86 6.83
C ALA A 141 -4.10 6.93 5.38
N LEU A 142 -3.42 5.88 4.92
CA LEU A 142 -2.82 5.85 3.59
C LEU A 142 -3.86 5.79 2.47
N SER A 143 -3.57 6.46 1.36
CA SER A 143 -4.32 6.34 0.11
C SER A 143 -4.21 4.93 -0.49
N CYS A 144 -5.15 4.59 -1.39
CA CYS A 144 -5.02 3.39 -2.23
C CYS A 144 -4.44 3.83 -3.57
N TRP A 145 -3.31 3.26 -3.98
CA TRP A 145 -2.77 3.53 -5.33
C TRP A 145 -3.37 2.64 -6.42
N THR A 146 -4.04 1.54 -6.03
CA THR A 146 -4.64 0.63 -7.00
C THR A 146 -6.04 1.11 -7.41
N SER A 147 -6.09 1.92 -8.47
CA SER A 147 -7.31 2.46 -9.08
C SER A 147 -8.00 1.45 -10.00
N HIS A 148 -8.51 0.34 -9.46
CA HIS A 148 -9.35 -0.58 -10.25
C HIS A 148 -10.84 -0.24 -10.19
N CYS A 149 -11.25 0.69 -9.32
CA CYS A 149 -12.64 1.10 -9.21
C CYS A 149 -12.85 2.39 -9.99
N ARG A 150 -13.72 2.34 -11.01
CA ARG A 150 -14.17 3.52 -11.78
C ARG A 150 -15.05 4.47 -10.96
N THR A 151 -15.43 4.09 -9.75
CA THR A 151 -16.35 4.83 -8.89
C THR A 151 -15.76 4.96 -7.49
N VAL A 152 -15.86 6.16 -6.90
CA VAL A 152 -15.43 6.40 -5.52
C VAL A 152 -16.19 5.48 -4.56
N GLY A 153 -15.45 4.68 -3.80
CA GLY A 153 -16.00 3.76 -2.81
C GLY A 153 -16.13 4.39 -1.41
N LYS A 154 -16.92 3.76 -0.53
CA LYS A 154 -17.08 4.21 0.87
C LYS A 154 -15.74 4.37 1.61
N VAL A 155 -14.85 3.40 1.45
CA VAL A 155 -13.51 3.40 2.08
C VAL A 155 -12.67 4.60 1.63
N GLU A 156 -12.83 5.04 0.40
CA GLU A 156 -12.10 6.18 -0.13
C GLU A 156 -12.62 7.50 0.46
N VAL A 157 -13.94 7.65 0.58
CA VAL A 157 -14.58 8.76 1.31
C VAL A 157 -14.14 8.78 2.78
N GLU A 158 -14.09 7.62 3.44
CA GLU A 158 -13.61 7.52 4.83
C GLU A 158 -12.15 7.92 5.00
N ARG A 159 -11.32 7.79 3.96
CA ARG A 159 -9.92 8.20 3.99
C ARG A 159 -9.74 9.68 3.75
N VAL A 160 -10.38 10.22 2.72
CA VAL A 160 -10.27 11.68 2.43
C VAL A 160 -10.83 12.51 3.58
N ALA A 161 -11.83 11.99 4.31
CA ALA A 161 -12.35 12.61 5.53
C ALA A 161 -11.32 12.76 6.66
N ARG A 162 -10.18 12.05 6.60
CA ARG A 162 -9.09 12.11 7.59
C ARG A 162 -7.94 13.02 7.17
N TRP A 163 -7.95 13.53 5.94
CA TRP A 163 -6.86 14.35 5.42
C TRP A 163 -7.15 15.83 5.60
N SER A 164 -6.15 16.60 6.01
CA SER A 164 -6.24 18.06 6.01
C SER A 164 -6.02 18.62 4.59
N LEU A 165 -6.44 19.87 4.37
CA LEU A 165 -6.16 20.56 3.11
C LEU A 165 -4.65 20.66 2.84
N ASP A 166 -3.86 20.91 3.87
CA ASP A 166 -2.40 21.00 3.70
C ASP A 166 -1.78 19.62 3.41
N GLN A 167 -2.30 18.55 3.98
CA GLN A 167 -1.88 17.17 3.62
C GLN A 167 -2.12 16.90 2.13
N ILE A 168 -3.26 17.33 1.60
CA ILE A 168 -3.57 17.23 0.17
C ILE A 168 -2.62 18.11 -0.67
N ARG A 169 -2.35 19.35 -0.23
CA ARG A 169 -1.43 20.30 -0.90
C ARG A 169 0.02 19.81 -0.95
N TYR A 170 0.48 19.10 0.08
CA TYR A 170 1.83 18.52 0.15
C TYR A 170 1.88 17.04 -0.25
N ASN A 171 0.84 16.52 -0.92
CA ASN A 171 0.74 15.15 -1.40
C ASN A 171 1.07 14.08 -0.34
N THR A 172 0.64 14.28 0.91
CA THR A 172 1.10 13.47 2.04
C THR A 172 0.03 13.14 3.06
N THR A 173 0.23 12.03 3.77
CA THR A 173 -0.52 11.61 4.96
C THR A 173 0.27 11.82 6.25
N MET A 174 1.51 12.33 6.15
CA MET A 174 2.29 12.75 7.31
C MET A 174 1.60 13.89 8.04
N GLU A 175 1.92 14.05 9.32
CA GLU A 175 1.48 15.21 10.08
C GLU A 175 2.27 16.43 9.65
N ILE A 176 1.59 17.57 9.56
CA ILE A 176 2.21 18.84 9.20
C ILE A 176 2.46 19.61 10.48
N GLU A 177 3.73 19.91 10.75
CA GLU A 177 4.10 20.75 11.88
C GLU A 177 4.08 22.21 11.46
N TYR A 178 3.45 23.04 12.29
CA TYR A 178 3.27 24.46 12.05
C TYR A 178 4.08 25.27 13.07
N ARG A 179 4.63 26.39 12.63
CA ARG A 179 5.16 27.44 13.50
C ARG A 179 4.09 28.52 13.66
N LYS A 180 3.95 29.03 14.88
CA LYS A 180 3.14 30.22 15.15
C LYS A 180 3.89 31.45 14.64
N GLY A 181 3.30 32.17 13.70
CA GLY A 181 3.73 33.48 13.24
C GLY A 181 3.09 34.62 14.05
N ALA A 182 3.35 35.86 13.64
CA ALA A 182 2.64 37.02 14.16
C ALA A 182 1.16 36.97 13.76
N GLY A 183 0.25 37.35 14.67
CA GLY A 183 -1.18 37.46 14.37
C GLY A 183 -1.96 36.15 14.24
N ASP A 184 -1.58 35.09 14.97
CA ASP A 184 -2.18 33.73 14.93
C ASP A 184 -2.09 33.01 13.57
N GLN A 185 -1.34 33.58 12.62
CA GLN A 185 -1.04 32.92 11.35
C GLN A 185 -0.12 31.72 11.61
N ARG A 186 -0.54 30.54 11.14
CA ARG A 186 0.24 29.30 11.22
C ARG A 186 0.91 29.04 9.88
N THR A 187 2.22 28.84 9.90
CA THR A 187 2.98 28.51 8.70
C THR A 187 3.48 27.08 8.82
N ALA A 188 3.21 26.25 7.80
CA ALA A 188 3.75 24.90 7.72
C ALA A 188 5.28 24.96 7.66
N VAL A 189 5.96 24.06 8.39
CA VAL A 189 7.43 24.05 8.50
C VAL A 189 8.03 22.76 7.97
N ARG A 190 7.46 21.62 8.34
CA ARG A 190 8.00 20.30 8.00
C ARG A 190 6.94 19.21 8.12
N LEU A 191 7.24 18.09 7.49
CA LEU A 191 6.46 16.87 7.61
C LEU A 191 7.01 16.02 8.76
N ARG A 192 6.10 15.43 9.54
CA ARG A 192 6.40 14.50 10.63
C ARG A 192 5.80 13.14 10.31
N SER A 193 6.65 12.12 10.23
CA SER A 193 6.16 10.76 9.98
C SER A 193 5.39 10.20 11.17
N ARG A 194 4.47 9.29 10.85
CA ARG A 194 3.83 8.42 11.84
C ARG A 194 4.60 7.10 11.94
N THR A 195 4.38 6.37 13.02
CA THR A 195 4.95 5.03 13.22
C THR A 195 3.82 4.04 13.52
N LEU A 196 4.06 2.75 13.29
CA LEU A 196 3.10 1.68 13.62
C LEU A 196 3.34 1.11 15.02
N ALA A 197 4.57 1.21 15.53
CA ALA A 197 4.98 0.63 16.81
C ALA A 197 5.42 1.68 17.85
N GLY A 198 5.10 2.96 17.65
CA GLY A 198 5.34 4.02 18.63
C GLY A 198 6.78 4.54 18.70
N GLY A 199 7.62 4.19 17.72
CA GLY A 199 8.98 4.73 17.58
C GLY A 199 9.03 6.25 17.36
N ALA A 200 10.25 6.80 17.41
CA ALA A 200 10.48 8.23 17.19
C ALA A 200 10.08 8.64 15.77
N ALA A 201 9.39 9.78 15.66
CA ALA A 201 9.03 10.34 14.37
C ALA A 201 10.26 10.86 13.63
N ALA A 202 10.33 10.58 12.33
CA ALA A 202 11.27 11.20 11.42
C ALA A 202 10.65 12.48 10.83
N TYR A 203 11.51 13.40 10.42
CA TYR A 203 11.11 14.71 9.90
C TYR A 203 11.64 14.90 8.49
N TYR A 204 10.82 15.49 7.63
CA TYR A 204 11.11 15.69 6.22
C TYR A 204 10.72 17.11 5.78
N PRO A 205 11.35 17.64 4.71
CA PRO A 205 10.94 18.92 4.15
C PRO A 205 9.54 18.82 3.52
N LEU A 206 8.86 19.96 3.40
CA LEU A 206 7.47 20.03 2.91
C LEU A 206 7.32 19.60 1.45
N ASP A 207 8.36 19.80 0.66
CA ASP A 207 8.42 19.55 -0.77
C ASP A 207 8.73 18.08 -1.13
N LEU A 208 8.93 17.20 -0.15
CA LEU A 208 9.37 15.82 -0.34
C LEU A 208 8.55 15.04 -1.40
N PHE A 209 7.25 15.31 -1.51
CA PHE A 209 6.33 14.60 -2.40
C PHE A 209 5.75 15.45 -3.54
N LEU A 210 6.38 16.60 -3.83
CA LEU A 210 5.93 17.54 -4.84
C LEU A 210 6.60 17.36 -6.21
N ASP A 211 7.60 16.49 -6.33
CA ASP A 211 8.28 16.18 -7.60
C ASP A 211 8.84 17.42 -8.34
N GLY A 212 9.22 18.47 -7.60
CA GLY A 212 9.73 19.73 -8.15
C GLY A 212 8.67 20.81 -8.36
N GLU A 213 7.40 20.51 -8.10
CA GLU A 213 6.28 21.47 -8.14
C GLU A 213 6.18 22.28 -6.83
N GLU A 214 5.52 23.44 -6.89
CA GLU A 214 5.25 24.26 -5.70
C GLU A 214 4.15 23.67 -4.80
N LEU A 215 3.12 23.10 -5.42
CA LEU A 215 1.96 22.50 -4.74
C LEU A 215 1.44 21.30 -5.53
N HIS A 216 0.94 20.31 -4.81
CA HIS A 216 0.31 19.15 -5.41
C HIS A 216 -1.06 19.50 -6.00
N VAL A 217 -1.27 19.08 -7.24
CA VAL A 217 -2.58 19.12 -7.91
C VAL A 217 -3.25 17.76 -7.76
N PRO A 218 -4.31 17.62 -6.94
CA PRO A 218 -4.93 16.32 -6.72
C PRO A 218 -5.57 15.77 -7.98
N SER A 219 -5.42 14.46 -8.20
CA SER A 219 -6.03 13.74 -9.30
C SER A 219 -7.55 13.81 -9.25
N GLN A 220 -8.18 13.47 -10.38
CA GLN A 220 -9.64 13.37 -10.48
C GLN A 220 -10.24 12.48 -9.38
N ARG A 221 -9.60 11.35 -9.08
CA ARG A 221 -10.05 10.41 -8.04
C ARG A 221 -10.14 11.07 -6.67
N ILE A 222 -9.10 11.81 -6.24
CA ILE A 222 -9.12 12.53 -4.96
C ILE A 222 -10.16 13.64 -4.98
N ARG A 223 -10.26 14.41 -6.07
CA ARG A 223 -11.24 15.49 -6.20
C ARG A 223 -12.68 14.98 -6.12
N GLU A 224 -13.00 13.88 -6.81
CA GLU A 224 -14.31 13.23 -6.75
C GLU A 224 -14.62 12.71 -5.34
N ALA A 225 -13.65 12.09 -4.68
CA ALA A 225 -13.84 11.60 -3.32
C ALA A 225 -14.07 12.72 -2.30
N LEU A 226 -13.34 13.83 -2.42
CA LEU A 226 -13.55 15.02 -1.60
C LEU A 226 -14.92 15.64 -1.85
N SER A 227 -15.31 15.79 -3.13
CA SER A 227 -16.62 16.32 -3.50
C SER A 227 -17.74 15.48 -2.88
N LEU A 228 -17.66 14.15 -3.02
CA LEU A 228 -18.63 13.24 -2.44
C LEU A 228 -18.65 13.30 -0.90
N PHE A 229 -17.49 13.38 -0.26
CA PHE A 229 -17.40 13.55 1.19
C PHE A 229 -18.14 14.81 1.67
N TRP A 230 -17.94 15.95 0.99
CA TRP A 230 -18.61 17.20 1.34
C TRP A 230 -20.11 17.14 1.11
N GLN A 231 -20.56 16.57 -0.02
CA GLN A 231 -21.98 16.38 -0.31
C GLN A 231 -22.68 15.53 0.76
N LEU A 232 -22.08 14.40 1.14
CA LEU A 232 -22.63 13.53 2.19
C LEU A 232 -22.61 14.21 3.57
N SER A 233 -21.56 14.97 3.88
CA SER A 233 -21.46 15.70 5.14
C SER A 233 -22.50 16.82 5.24
N GLU A 234 -22.71 17.56 4.16
CA GLU A 234 -23.76 18.58 4.07
C GLU A 234 -25.15 17.94 4.22
N ARG A 235 -25.40 16.81 3.54
CA ARG A 235 -26.67 16.10 3.65
C ARG A 235 -26.94 15.63 5.08
N ALA A 236 -25.93 15.07 5.76
CA ALA A 236 -26.04 14.68 7.16
C ALA A 236 -26.34 15.86 8.06
N SER A 237 -25.68 17.00 7.84
CA SER A 237 -25.95 18.23 8.58
C SER A 237 -27.39 18.70 8.39
N ARG A 238 -27.94 18.66 7.16
CA ARG A 238 -29.34 19.02 6.88
C ARG A 238 -30.33 18.10 7.59
N LEU A 239 -30.00 16.81 7.72
CA LEU A 239 -30.78 15.82 8.47
C LEU A 239 -30.48 15.81 9.98
N ARG A 240 -29.66 16.75 10.49
CA ARG A 240 -29.23 16.85 11.89
C ARG A 240 -28.56 15.59 12.41
N LEU A 241 -27.85 14.89 11.54
CA LEU A 241 -27.04 13.72 11.88
C LEU A 241 -25.61 14.16 12.24
N GLY A 242 -25.03 13.56 13.28
CA GLY A 242 -23.67 13.88 13.71
C GLY A 242 -22.56 13.40 12.77
N SER A 243 -22.89 12.60 11.75
CA SER A 243 -21.94 12.10 10.77
C SER A 243 -22.65 11.63 9.51
N TRP A 244 -22.00 11.80 8.36
CA TRP A 244 -22.45 11.21 7.09
C TRP A 244 -22.59 9.68 7.13
N ARG A 245 -21.89 9.01 8.07
CA ARG A 245 -22.00 7.56 8.27
C ARG A 245 -23.38 7.12 8.75
N LEU A 246 -24.17 8.04 9.31
CA LEU A 246 -25.52 7.80 9.81
C LEU A 246 -26.59 8.08 8.75
N LEU A 247 -26.19 8.48 7.54
CA LEU A 247 -27.14 8.67 6.45
C LEU A 247 -27.89 7.37 6.16
N PRO A 248 -29.21 7.44 5.93
CA PRO A 248 -30.00 6.28 5.53
C PRO A 248 -29.56 5.83 4.12
N ALA A 249 -29.83 4.57 3.78
CA ALA A 249 -29.26 3.93 2.59
C ALA A 249 -29.65 4.64 1.28
N GLU A 250 -30.82 5.24 1.25
CA GLU A 250 -31.41 5.98 0.13
C GLU A 250 -30.61 7.24 -0.22
N GLU A 251 -29.94 7.83 0.78
CA GLU A 251 -29.14 9.05 0.65
C GLU A 251 -27.68 8.74 0.25
N LEU A 252 -27.28 7.47 0.27
CA LEU A 252 -25.94 7.03 -0.15
C LEU A 252 -25.88 6.82 -1.67
N PRO A 253 -24.69 6.79 -2.28
CA PRO A 253 -24.55 6.46 -3.69
C PRO A 253 -25.08 5.06 -4.03
N ASP A 254 -25.85 4.94 -5.11
CA ASP A 254 -26.41 3.68 -5.62
C ASP A 254 -25.36 2.57 -5.78
N ALA A 255 -24.16 2.94 -6.23
CA ALA A 255 -23.05 2.01 -6.44
C ALA A 255 -22.64 1.30 -5.13
N TRP A 256 -22.83 1.94 -3.97
CA TRP A 256 -22.50 1.35 -2.68
C TRP A 256 -23.59 0.39 -2.20
N ARG A 257 -24.84 0.62 -2.59
CA ARG A 257 -25.96 -0.29 -2.26
C ARG A 257 -25.87 -1.62 -3.01
N ARG A 258 -25.53 -1.58 -4.31
CA ARG A 258 -25.47 -2.77 -5.18
C ARG A 258 -24.37 -3.76 -4.80
N GLY A 259 -23.28 -3.30 -4.19
CA GLY A 259 -22.18 -4.17 -3.73
C GLY A 259 -22.58 -5.11 -2.60
N THR A 260 -23.48 -4.68 -1.72
CA THR A 260 -23.93 -5.46 -0.56
C THR A 260 -24.85 -6.62 -0.97
N GLN A 261 -25.64 -6.46 -2.04
CA GLN A 261 -26.53 -7.51 -2.53
C GLN A 261 -25.79 -8.68 -3.20
N ARG A 262 -24.65 -8.44 -3.85
CA ARG A 262 -23.82 -9.51 -4.44
C ARG A 262 -23.08 -10.35 -3.40
N GLY A 263 -22.85 -9.82 -2.20
CA GLY A 263 -22.25 -10.58 -1.09
C GLY A 263 -23.21 -11.57 -0.42
N ASN A 264 -24.51 -11.51 -0.74
CA ASN A 264 -25.56 -12.34 -0.14
C ASN A 264 -26.11 -13.42 -1.08
N MET A 265 -25.52 -13.58 -2.26
CA MET A 265 -25.66 -14.79 -3.09
C MET A 265 -24.36 -15.59 -2.99
N GLY A 266 -24.16 -16.26 -1.85
CA GLY A 266 -23.28 -17.44 -1.80
C GLY A 266 -23.82 -18.46 -2.81
N GLU A 267 -22.95 -19.06 -3.62
CA GLU A 267 -22.42 -20.39 -3.29
C GLU A 267 -23.55 -21.39 -2.91
N GLU A 268 -24.59 -21.46 -3.73
CA GLU A 268 -25.39 -22.68 -3.89
C GLU A 268 -25.20 -23.19 -5.32
N GLY A 269 -24.65 -24.41 -5.43
CA GLY A 269 -24.49 -25.15 -6.68
C GLY A 269 -23.04 -25.55 -6.98
N ASP A 270 -22.51 -26.51 -6.24
CA ASP A 270 -22.03 -27.78 -6.81
C ASP A 270 -21.31 -28.62 -5.74
N VAL A 271 -22.11 -29.38 -4.98
CA VAL A 271 -21.68 -30.63 -4.37
C VAL A 271 -22.60 -31.70 -4.93
N GLU A 272 -22.03 -32.59 -5.75
CA GLU A 272 -22.31 -34.02 -5.91
C GLU A 272 -22.26 -34.47 -7.38
N ALA A 273 -21.11 -35.02 -7.76
CA ALA A 273 -21.08 -36.24 -8.55
C ALA A 273 -19.84 -37.04 -8.15
N GLY A 274 -20.01 -37.79 -7.05
CA GLY A 274 -19.06 -38.80 -6.63
C GLY A 274 -18.97 -39.94 -7.63
N SER A 275 -17.73 -40.31 -7.94
CA SER A 275 -17.21 -41.67 -8.00
C SER A 275 -18.18 -42.80 -8.38
N ARG A 276 -17.96 -43.37 -9.57
CA ARG A 276 -18.06 -44.83 -9.76
C ARG A 276 -16.82 -45.31 -10.53
N LEU A 277 -15.92 -45.94 -9.79
CA LEU A 277 -14.96 -46.90 -10.34
C LEU A 277 -15.66 -48.25 -10.52
N SER A 278 -15.39 -48.84 -11.69
CA SER A 278 -15.21 -50.28 -11.98
C SER A 278 -16.36 -51.26 -11.69
N ASP A 279 -16.87 -51.92 -12.73
CA ASP A 279 -16.42 -53.30 -13.07
C ASP A 279 -17.21 -53.91 -14.24
N THR A 280 -16.55 -54.86 -14.90
CA THR A 280 -17.04 -56.00 -15.71
C THR A 280 -17.26 -55.89 -17.23
N VAL A 281 -16.40 -56.68 -17.91
CA VAL A 281 -16.39 -57.30 -19.26
C VAL A 281 -16.03 -56.41 -20.46
#